data_AF-L9VNB2-F1
#
_entry.id   AF-L9VNB2-F1
#
_cell.length_a   1.000
_cell.length_b   1.000
_cell.length_c   1.000
_cell.angle_alpha   90.00
_cell.angle_beta   90.00
_cell.angle_gamma   90.00
#
_symmetry.space_group_name_H-M   'P 1'
#
loop_
_entity.id
_entity.type
_entity.pdbx_description
1 polymer ?
#
loop_
_entity_poly.entity_id
_entity_poly.type
_entity_poly.pdbx_seq_one_letter_code
_entity_poly.pdbx_strand_id
1 'polypeptide(L)' 'MNRLGLKPRGFLDDVRELFGEIADHFGHEILASEIPDDYVHLFVQTDPKHSPANIARQFKSYSAKHLLDWYPEIRESYF' A
#
# COMPACT_ATOMS: atom_id res chain seq x y z
N MET A 1 -17.63 -18.01 0.45
CA MET A 1 -16.27 -18.25 -0.09
C MET A 1 -15.45 -17.01 0.24
N ASN A 2 -14.53 -17.07 1.20
CA ASN A 2 -13.67 -15.94 1.55
C ASN A 2 -12.80 -15.60 0.34
N ARG A 3 -12.96 -14.41 -0.23
CA ARG A 3 -12.16 -13.90 -1.36
C ARG A 3 -10.72 -13.50 -0.96
N LEU A 4 -10.22 -14.02 0.16
CA LEU A 4 -8.96 -13.62 0.81
C LEU A 4 -7.87 -14.71 0.81
N GLY A 5 -8.11 -15.87 0.20
CA GLY A 5 -7.08 -16.92 0.07
C GLY A 5 -6.59 -16.97 -1.38
N LEU A 6 -5.35 -16.66 -1.75
CA LEU A 6 -4.12 -16.56 -0.99
C LEU A 6 -3.35 -15.32 -1.45
N LYS A 7 -2.96 -14.46 -0.50
CA LYS A 7 -1.85 -13.52 -0.77
C LYS A 7 -0.59 -14.37 -1.03
N PRO A 8 0.17 -14.10 -2.10
CA PRO A 8 1.43 -14.76 -2.36
C PRO A 8 2.38 -14.66 -1.16
N ARG A 9 3.27 -15.65 -1.00
CA ARG A 9 4.29 -15.59 0.05
C ARG A 9 5.15 -14.34 -0.16
N GLY A 10 5.33 -13.54 0.88
CA GLY A 10 6.10 -12.28 0.82
C GLY A 10 5.25 -11.06 0.47
N PHE A 11 4.00 -11.21 0.01
CA PHE A 11 3.16 -10.08 -0.41
C PHE A 11 3.03 -8.99 0.66
N LEU A 12 2.87 -9.37 1.93
CA LEU A 12 2.76 -8.38 3.01
C LEU A 12 4.06 -7.62 3.25
N ASP A 13 5.20 -8.25 3.02
CA ASP A 13 6.52 -7.61 3.18
C ASP A 13 6.78 -6.67 2.01
N ASP A 14 6.44 -7.07 0.79
CA ASP A 14 6.49 -6.20 -0.40
C ASP A 14 5.60 -4.97 -0.25
N VAL A 15 4.42 -5.11 0.35
CA VAL A 15 3.54 -3.96 0.67
C VAL A 15 4.23 -3.01 1.64
N ARG A 16 4.90 -3.53 2.69
CA ARG A 16 5.62 -2.70 3.67
C ARG A 16 6.77 -1.96 3.01
N GLU A 17 7.56 -2.65 2.21
CA GLU A 17 8.70 -2.08 1.49
C GLU A 17 8.24 -0.97 0.53
N LEU A 18 7.25 -1.28 -0.30
CA LEU A 18 6.69 -0.33 -1.27
C LEU A 18 6.06 0.90 -0.59
N PHE A 19 5.43 0.74 0.58
CA PHE A 19 4.94 1.88 1.34
C PHE A 19 6.07 2.76 1.87
N GLY A 20 7.19 2.16 2.30
CA GLY A 20 8.41 2.90 2.62
C GLY A 20 8.93 3.69 1.42
N GLU A 21 9.06 3.05 0.26
CA GLU A 21 9.50 3.70 -0.97
C GLU A 21 8.58 4.87 -1.39
N ILE A 22 7.26 4.69 -1.29
CA ILE A 22 6.29 5.74 -1.58
C ILE A 22 6.43 6.90 -0.59
N ALA A 23 6.62 6.61 0.70
CA ALA A 23 6.82 7.63 1.71
C ALA A 23 8.07 8.47 1.40
N ASP A 24 9.20 7.81 1.18
CA ASP A 24 10.48 8.46 0.84
C ASP A 24 10.36 9.29 -0.45
N HIS A 25 9.73 8.73 -1.49
CA HIS A 25 9.56 9.41 -2.77
C HIS A 25 8.75 10.70 -2.66
N PHE A 26 7.74 10.74 -1.80
CA PHE A 26 6.89 11.92 -1.61
C PHE A 26 7.27 12.79 -0.41
N GLY A 27 8.35 12.45 0.31
CA GLY A 27 8.82 13.21 1.47
C GLY A 27 7.92 13.08 2.70
N HIS A 28 7.32 11.90 2.90
CA HIS A 28 6.54 11.55 4.09
C HIS A 28 7.36 10.65 5.02
N GLU A 29 6.97 10.61 6.29
CA GLU A 29 7.55 9.70 7.28
C GLU A 29 6.44 8.81 7.85
N ILE A 30 6.60 7.49 7.78
CA ILE A 30 5.67 6.54 8.41
C ILE A 30 6.12 6.32 9.85
N LEU A 31 5.38 6.90 10.80
CA LEU A 31 5.65 6.79 12.23
C LEU A 31 5.19 5.44 12.81
N ALA A 32 4.11 4.87 12.24
CA ALA A 32 3.64 3.54 12.57
C ALA A 32 2.83 2.94 11.41
N SER A 33 2.85 1.61 11.27
CA SER A 33 2.06 0.89 10.28
C SER A 33 1.54 -0.43 10.82
N GLU A 34 0.26 -0.73 10.59
CA GLU A 34 -0.32 -2.04 10.82
C GLU A 34 -0.94 -2.54 9.51
N ILE A 35 -0.59 -3.77 9.12
CA ILE A 35 -1.05 -4.37 7.87
C ILE A 35 -1.77 -5.70 8.16
N PRO A 36 -3.02 -5.65 8.63
CA PRO A 36 -3.90 -6.81 8.65
C PRO A 36 -4.18 -7.39 7.25
N ASP A 37 -4.87 -8.53 7.21
CA ASP A 37 -5.06 -9.26 5.95
C ASP A 37 -5.98 -8.54 4.95
N ASP A 38 -6.86 -7.66 5.39
CA ASP A 38 -7.90 -7.04 4.56
C ASP A 38 -7.85 -5.50 4.52
N TYR A 39 -7.01 -4.87 5.34
CA TYR A 39 -6.82 -3.42 5.34
C TYR A 39 -5.41 -3.02 5.82
N VAL A 40 -5.09 -1.73 5.68
CA VAL A 40 -3.83 -1.16 6.16
C VAL A 40 -4.09 0.12 6.94
N HIS A 41 -3.47 0.25 8.11
CA HIS A 41 -3.37 1.49 8.86
C HIS A 41 -1.97 2.08 8.71
N LEU A 42 -1.93 3.37 8.41
CA LEU A 42 -0.69 4.16 8.37
C LEU A 42 -0.85 5.38 9.27
N PHE A 43 0.12 5.60 10.13
CA PHE A 43 0.29 6.86 10.85
C PHE A 43 1.46 7.61 10.23
N VAL A 44 1.16 8.73 9.57
CA VAL A 44 2.10 9.41 8.65
C VAL A 44 2.30 10.84 9.10
N GLN A 45 3.56 11.25 9.20
CA GLN A 45 3.98 12.63 9.32
C GLN A 45 4.29 13.19 7.92
N THR A 46 3.86 14.42 7.67
CA THR A 46 3.92 15.07 6.35
C THR A 46 3.97 16.59 6.49
N ASP A 47 4.36 17.28 5.41
CA ASP A 47 4.26 18.74 5.30
C ASP A 47 2.78 19.18 5.22
N PRO A 48 2.36 20.23 5.96
CA PRO A 48 0.97 20.70 6.00
C PRO A 48 0.40 21.12 4.64
N LYS A 49 1.22 21.33 3.61
CA LYS A 49 0.74 21.59 2.24
C LYS A 49 0.04 20.38 1.60
N HIS A 50 0.25 19.16 2.12
CA HIS A 50 -0.37 17.95 1.60
C HIS A 50 -1.73 17.71 2.25
N SER A 51 -2.79 17.66 1.43
CA SER A 51 -4.11 17.29 1.93
C SER A 51 -4.18 15.78 2.23
N PRO A 52 -4.98 15.35 3.22
CA PRO A 52 -5.14 13.92 3.52
C PRO A 52 -5.57 13.07 2.32
N ALA A 53 -6.42 13.61 1.46
CA ALA A 53 -6.85 12.93 0.23
C ALA A 53 -5.69 12.73 -0.77
N ASN A 54 -4.76 13.69 -0.85
CA ASN A 54 -3.57 13.56 -1.70
C ASN A 54 -2.65 12.45 -1.18
N ILE A 55 -2.39 12.44 0.13
CA ILE A 55 -1.57 11.40 0.79
C ILE A 55 -2.18 10.02 0.56
N ALA A 56 -3.48 9.87 0.83
CA ALA A 56 -4.18 8.61 0.61
C ALA A 56 -4.11 8.14 -0.86
N ARG A 57 -4.22 9.07 -1.83
CA ARG A 57 -4.06 8.76 -3.25
C ARG A 57 -2.64 8.30 -3.58
N GLN A 58 -1.61 8.94 -3.05
CA GLN A 58 -0.22 8.55 -3.26
C GLN A 58 0.01 7.12 -2.80
N PHE A 59 -0.32 6.80 -1.54
CA PHE A 59 -0.17 5.44 -1.02
C PHE A 59 -1.03 4.42 -1.77
N LYS A 60 -2.33 4.66 -1.96
CA LYS A 60 -3.23 3.68 -2.58
C LYS A 60 -2.97 3.47 -4.06
N SER A 61 -2.88 4.54 -4.85
CA SER A 61 -2.80 4.43 -6.31
C SER A 61 -1.44 3.95 -6.79
N TYR A 62 -0.34 4.43 -6.19
CA TYR A 62 1.00 3.97 -6.57
C TYR A 62 1.21 2.52 -6.16
N SER A 63 0.80 2.13 -4.96
CA SER A 63 0.96 0.75 -4.53
C SER A 63 0.10 -0.21 -5.35
N ALA A 64 -1.16 0.12 -5.60
CA ALA A 64 -2.03 -0.70 -6.43
C ALA A 64 -1.43 -0.95 -7.81
N LYS A 65 -0.85 0.08 -8.45
CA LYS A 65 -0.20 -0.08 -9.74
C LYS A 65 0.93 -1.13 -9.67
N HIS A 66 1.91 -0.93 -8.79
CA HIS A 66 3.07 -1.82 -8.71
C HIS A 66 2.69 -3.23 -8.25
N LEU A 67 1.83 -3.35 -7.24
CA LEU A 67 1.40 -4.66 -6.72
C LEU A 67 0.62 -5.45 -7.77
N LEU A 68 -0.23 -4.81 -8.58
CA LEU A 68 -0.96 -5.50 -9.65
C LEU A 68 -0.04 -5.89 -10.83
N ASP A 69 1.05 -5.15 -11.04
CA ASP A 69 2.07 -5.49 -12.03
C ASP A 69 2.97 -6.65 -11.53
N TRP A 70 3.32 -6.67 -10.24
CA TRP A 70 4.14 -7.72 -9.62
C TRP A 70 3.36 -9.02 -9.41
N TYR A 71 2.06 -8.91 -9.15
CA TYR A 71 1.16 -10.02 -8.87
C TYR A 71 -0.03 -10.04 -9.85
N PRO A 72 0.19 -10.42 -11.12
CA PRO A 72 -0.87 -10.46 -12.13
C PRO A 72 -2.07 -11.33 -11.74
N GLU A 73 -1.87 -12.37 -10.92
CA GLU A 73 -2.93 -13.23 -10.38
C GLU A 73 -3.92 -12.48 -9.49
N ILE A 74 -3.46 -11.43 -8.80
CA ILE A 74 -4.34 -10.55 -8.01
C ILE A 74 -5.20 -9.75 -8.98
N ARG A 75 -4.61 -9.17 -10.02
CA ARG A 75 -5.33 -8.40 -11.03
C ARG A 75 -6.43 -9.24 -11.70
N GLU A 76 -6.11 -10.47 -12.11
CA GLU A 76 -7.06 -11.39 -12.74
C GLU A 76 -8.19 -11.84 -11.78
N SER A 77 -7.99 -11.77 -10.47
CA SER A 77 -9.03 -12.13 -9.50
C SER A 77 -10.11 -11.04 -9.30
N TYR A 78 -9.81 -9.80 -9.68
CA TYR A 78 -10.69 -8.64 -9.50
C TYR A 78 -11.42 -8.19 -10.78
N PHE A 79 -10.91 -8.57 -11.96
CA PHE A 79 -11.43 -8.15 -13.28
C PHE A 79 -11.85 -9.36 -14.11
#